data_AF-A0A936BNA4-F1
#
_entry.id   AF-A0A936BNA4-F1
#
_cell.length_a   1.000
_cell.length_b   1.000
_cell.length_c   1.000
_cell.angle_alpha   90.00
_cell.angle_beta   90.00
_cell.angle_gamma   90.00
#
_symmetry.space_group_name_H-M   'P 1'
#
loop_
_entity.id
_entity.type
_entity.pdbx_description
1 polymer ?
#
loop_
_entity_poly.entity_id
_entity_poly.type
_entity_poly.pdbx_seq_one_letter_code
_entity_poly.pdbx_strand_id
1 'polypeptide(L)'
;MNIKNFVKIFIQKNKTLLRNFSSLTALQISQYIFPIVTFPYLVRVLGPDGYGLVSFANAFIGYFTVLTDYGFNLSATKDISLNRNNQKKIEEIFYSVLGVKLLLLLISILILIPVVLFFSKFNDNAMIYIVSFFAVFVTAIFPIWFFQGIEEMGYISWISIIVKILWVVSIFLLLNQKTI
;
A
#
# COMPACT_ATOMS: atom_id res chain seq x y z
N MET A 1 -34.17 28.77 -7.07
CA MET A 1 -33.53 27.46 -7.39
C MET A 1 -33.44 26.65 -6.10
N ASN A 2 -34.15 25.53 -6.01
CA ASN A 2 -34.29 24.76 -4.77
C ASN A 2 -32.98 24.01 -4.46
N ILE A 3 -32.49 24.04 -3.21
CA ILE A 3 -31.22 23.38 -2.80
C ILE A 3 -31.20 21.90 -3.17
N LYS A 4 -32.32 21.19 -3.01
CA LYS A 4 -32.45 19.78 -3.42
C LYS A 4 -32.24 19.58 -4.93
N ASN A 5 -32.69 20.51 -5.76
CA ASN A 5 -32.47 20.44 -7.22
C ASN A 5 -31.03 20.78 -7.60
N PHE A 6 -30.39 21.73 -6.91
CA PHE A 6 -28.97 22.04 -7.12
C PHE A 6 -28.09 20.82 -6.80
N VAL A 7 -28.33 20.19 -5.64
CA VAL A 7 -27.62 18.97 -5.21
C VAL A 7 -27.86 17.82 -6.19
N LYS A 8 -29.10 17.60 -6.64
CA LYS A 8 -29.42 16.52 -7.58
C LYS A 8 -28.74 16.71 -8.93
N ILE A 9 -28.73 17.93 -9.48
CA ILE A 9 -28.05 18.26 -10.74
C ILE A 9 -26.54 18.10 -10.60
N PHE A 10 -25.96 18.53 -9.49
CA PHE A 10 -24.53 18.38 -9.22
C PHE A 10 -24.11 16.90 -9.11
N ILE A 11 -24.89 16.08 -8.39
CA ILE A 11 -24.64 14.63 -8.25
C ILE A 11 -24.73 13.92 -9.60
N GLN A 12 -25.73 14.28 -10.42
CA GLN A 12 -25.96 13.62 -11.71
C GLN A 12 -24.89 13.99 -12.73
N LYS A 13 -24.40 15.24 -12.72
CA LYS A 13 -23.31 15.71 -13.58
C LYS A 13 -21.95 15.12 -13.20
N ASN A 14 -21.71 14.86 -11.91
CA ASN A 14 -20.42 14.40 -11.39
C ASN A 14 -20.45 12.94 -10.88
N LYS A 15 -21.38 12.12 -11.36
CA LYS A 15 -21.63 10.76 -10.85
C LYS A 15 -20.38 9.88 -10.82
N THR A 16 -19.55 9.92 -11.87
CA THR A 16 -18.29 9.15 -11.95
C THR A 16 -17.25 9.65 -10.94
N LEU A 17 -17.16 10.97 -10.78
CA LEU A 17 -16.26 11.65 -9.85
C LEU A 17 -16.63 11.32 -8.39
N LEU A 18 -17.92 11.41 -8.06
CA LEU A 18 -18.46 11.03 -6.75
C LEU A 18 -18.25 9.55 -6.46
N ARG A 19 -18.43 8.67 -7.45
CA ARG A 19 -18.16 7.22 -7.31
C ARG A 19 -16.69 6.98 -6.98
N ASN A 20 -15.77 7.52 -7.77
CA ASN A 20 -14.33 7.32 -7.57
C ASN A 20 -13.85 7.94 -6.26
N PHE A 21 -14.33 9.14 -5.90
CA PHE A 21 -14.06 9.76 -4.62
C PHE A 21 -14.56 8.90 -3.45
N SER A 22 -15.81 8.42 -3.50
CA SER A 22 -16.36 7.56 -2.45
C SER A 22 -15.59 6.25 -2.28
N SER A 23 -15.16 5.62 -3.38
CA SER A 23 -14.31 4.43 -3.35
C SER A 23 -12.96 4.71 -2.72
N LEU A 24 -12.33 5.83 -3.07
CA LEU A 24 -11.06 6.25 -2.48
C LEU A 24 -11.21 6.56 -0.98
N THR A 25 -12.29 7.23 -0.59
CA THR A 25 -12.60 7.50 0.82
C THR A 25 -12.84 6.22 1.60
N ALA A 26 -13.61 5.27 1.05
CA ALA A 26 -13.82 3.96 1.68
C ALA A 26 -12.51 3.18 1.84
N LEU A 27 -11.64 3.24 0.82
CA LEU A 27 -10.28 2.70 0.88
C LEU A 27 -9.47 3.33 2.01
N GLN A 28 -9.45 4.66 2.12
CA GLN A 28 -8.76 5.40 3.19
C GLN A 28 -9.29 5.00 4.57
N ILE A 29 -10.60 5.00 4.77
CA ILE A 29 -11.23 4.61 6.04
C ILE A 29 -10.82 3.18 6.41
N SER A 30 -10.83 2.25 5.45
CA SER A 30 -10.38 0.87 5.70
C SER A 30 -8.92 0.81 6.15
N GLN A 31 -8.03 1.68 5.61
CA GLN A 31 -6.62 1.70 6.00
C GLN A 31 -6.43 2.07 7.48
N TYR A 32 -7.34 2.84 8.08
CA TYR A 32 -7.25 3.24 9.47
C TYR A 32 -8.03 2.35 10.44
N ILE A 33 -9.23 1.88 10.04
CA ILE A 33 -10.07 1.05 10.92
C ILE A 33 -9.36 -0.27 11.28
N PHE A 34 -8.74 -0.94 10.30
CA PHE A 34 -8.13 -2.25 10.56
C PHE A 34 -6.99 -2.18 11.58
N PRO A 35 -5.98 -1.29 11.45
CA PRO A 35 -4.94 -1.12 12.48
C PRO A 35 -5.51 -0.82 13.87
N ILE A 36 -6.56 0.01 13.97
CA ILE A 36 -7.18 0.35 15.26
C ILE A 36 -7.79 -0.89 15.92
N VAL A 37 -8.45 -1.75 15.14
CA VAL A 37 -9.05 -2.99 15.67
C VAL A 37 -7.96 -4.01 16.04
N THR A 38 -6.91 -4.14 15.22
CA THR A 38 -5.84 -5.12 15.46
C THR A 38 -4.86 -4.69 16.54
N PHE A 39 -4.68 -3.38 16.77
CA PHE A 39 -3.67 -2.85 17.69
C PHE A 39 -3.80 -3.40 19.13
N PRO A 40 -4.98 -3.33 19.80
CA PRO A 40 -5.14 -3.87 21.15
C PRO A 40 -4.85 -5.38 21.23
N TYR A 41 -5.19 -6.12 20.17
CA TYR A 41 -4.96 -7.56 20.09
C TYR A 41 -3.47 -7.87 19.94
N LEU A 42 -2.80 -7.21 19.00
CA LEU A 42 -1.38 -7.41 18.72
C LEU A 42 -0.51 -7.03 19.92
N VAL A 43 -0.79 -5.91 20.59
CA VAL A 43 -0.08 -5.53 21.82
C VAL A 43 -0.30 -6.53 22.95
N ARG A 44 -1.50 -7.11 23.07
CA ARG A 44 -1.79 -8.13 24.09
C ARG A 44 -1.06 -9.44 23.83
N VAL A 45 -0.98 -9.88 22.57
CA VAL A 45 -0.39 -11.18 22.21
C VAL A 45 1.13 -11.11 22.08
N LEU A 46 1.67 -10.05 21.48
CA LEU A 46 3.12 -9.89 21.25
C LEU A 46 3.82 -9.19 22.43
N GLY A 47 3.06 -8.61 23.36
CA GLY A 47 3.57 -7.69 24.36
C GLY A 47 3.99 -6.32 23.76
N PRO A 48 4.24 -5.32 24.61
CA PRO A 48 4.70 -4.00 24.17
C PRO A 48 6.03 -4.05 23.40
N ASP A 49 6.99 -4.86 23.85
CA ASP A 49 8.31 -4.97 23.25
C ASP A 49 8.27 -5.63 21.87
N GLY A 50 7.54 -6.74 21.73
CA GLY A 50 7.36 -7.44 20.46
C GLY A 50 6.60 -6.59 19.43
N TYR A 51 5.52 -5.93 19.86
CA TYR A 51 4.79 -5.00 18.98
C TYR A 51 5.65 -3.78 18.61
N GLY A 52 6.45 -3.26 19.53
CA GLY A 52 7.38 -2.16 19.30
C GLY A 52 8.42 -2.50 18.24
N LEU A 53 8.99 -3.71 18.31
CA LEU A 53 9.94 -4.22 17.32
C LEU A 53 9.33 -4.36 15.93
N VAL A 54 8.14 -4.95 15.81
CA VAL A 54 7.41 -5.07 14.53
C VAL A 54 7.07 -3.69 13.96
N SER A 55 6.61 -2.77 14.81
CA SER A 55 6.28 -1.40 14.39
C SER A 55 7.51 -0.64 13.92
N PHE A 56 8.65 -0.81 14.61
CA PHE A 56 9.93 -0.23 14.19
C PHE A 56 10.40 -0.82 12.86
N ALA A 57 10.31 -2.15 12.69
CA ALA A 57 10.63 -2.80 11.43
C ALA A 57 9.77 -2.25 10.29
N ASN A 58 8.45 -2.15 10.46
CA ASN A 58 7.56 -1.56 9.45
C ASN A 58 7.92 -0.11 9.12
N ALA A 59 8.23 0.72 10.13
CA ALA A 59 8.64 2.11 9.90
C ALA A 59 9.97 2.19 9.11
N PHE A 60 10.94 1.36 9.49
CA PHE A 60 12.24 1.28 8.80
C PHE A 60 12.08 0.83 7.34
N ILE A 61 11.28 -0.22 7.10
CA ILE A 61 10.94 -0.71 5.77
C ILE A 61 10.13 0.31 4.96
N GLY A 62 9.35 1.16 5.63
CA GLY A 62 8.61 2.27 5.02
C GLY A 62 9.51 3.21 4.21
N TYR A 63 10.75 3.46 4.63
CA TYR A 63 11.70 4.26 3.86
C TYR A 63 12.05 3.64 2.50
N PHE A 64 12.19 2.31 2.43
CA PHE A 64 12.40 1.60 1.17
C PHE A 64 11.15 1.63 0.28
N THR A 65 9.96 1.57 0.87
CA THR A 65 8.71 1.75 0.12
C THR A 65 8.69 3.12 -0.55
N VAL A 66 8.98 4.18 0.19
CA VAL A 66 9.08 5.56 -0.35
C VAL A 66 10.15 5.64 -1.45
N LEU A 67 11.31 5.01 -1.25
CA LEU A 67 12.39 4.97 -2.23
C LEU A 67 11.93 4.30 -3.54
N THR A 68 11.31 3.12 -3.47
CA THR A 68 10.84 2.39 -4.66
C THR A 68 9.67 3.06 -5.36
N ASP A 69 8.83 3.77 -4.62
CA ASP A 69 7.71 4.48 -5.21
C ASP A 69 8.13 5.77 -5.91
N TYR A 70 9.23 6.43 -5.49
CA TYR A 70 9.88 7.60 -6.14
C TYR A 70 8.93 8.67 -6.73
N GLY A 71 7.71 8.81 -6.19
CA GLY A 71 6.68 9.69 -6.73
C GLY A 71 5.91 9.20 -7.97
N PHE A 72 6.12 7.95 -8.43
CA PHE A 72 5.42 7.35 -9.56
C PHE A 72 3.89 7.32 -9.38
N ASN A 73 3.42 7.21 -8.14
CA ASN A 73 1.98 7.30 -7.83
C ASN A 73 1.37 8.66 -8.20
N LEU A 74 2.19 9.70 -8.39
CA LEU A 74 1.75 11.01 -8.89
C LEU A 74 2.10 11.20 -10.37
N SER A 75 3.37 11.02 -10.73
CA SER A 75 3.85 11.30 -12.11
C SER A 75 3.26 10.34 -13.13
N ALA A 76 3.42 9.02 -12.92
CA ALA A 76 2.93 8.01 -13.87
C ALA A 76 1.40 8.03 -13.97
N THR A 77 0.72 8.20 -12.82
CA THR A 77 -0.75 8.37 -12.78
C THR A 77 -1.21 9.54 -13.65
N LYS A 78 -0.55 10.70 -13.54
CA LYS A 78 -0.84 11.88 -14.36
C LYS A 78 -0.57 11.63 -15.84
N ASP A 79 0.58 11.06 -16.17
CA ASP A 79 0.99 10.84 -17.56
C ASP A 79 0.07 9.83 -18.27
N ILE A 80 -0.38 8.79 -17.57
CA ILE A 80 -1.35 7.82 -18.09
C ILE A 80 -2.72 8.47 -18.27
N SER A 81 -3.17 9.27 -17.31
CA SER A 81 -4.44 9.98 -17.39
C SER A 81 -4.50 10.93 -18.61
N LEU A 82 -3.41 11.65 -18.89
CA LEU A 82 -3.30 12.53 -20.06
C LEU A 82 -3.26 11.76 -21.39
N ASN A 83 -2.70 10.55 -21.40
CA ASN A 83 -2.53 9.73 -22.60
C ASN A 83 -3.53 8.57 -22.70
N ARG A 84 -4.68 8.66 -22.01
CA ARG A 84 -5.65 7.54 -21.87
C ARG A 84 -6.12 6.91 -23.18
N ASN A 85 -6.15 7.68 -24.28
CA ASN A 85 -6.56 7.22 -25.60
C ASN A 85 -5.41 6.69 -26.47
N ASN A 86 -4.16 6.78 -25.99
CA ASN A 86 -2.97 6.35 -26.72
C ASN A 86 -2.35 5.12 -26.04
N GLN A 87 -2.82 3.94 -26.42
CA GLN A 87 -2.38 2.68 -25.84
C GLN A 87 -0.87 2.46 -25.90
N LYS A 88 -0.22 2.81 -27.03
CA LYS A 88 1.24 2.67 -27.16
C LYS A 88 1.99 3.51 -26.14
N LYS A 89 1.52 4.72 -25.86
CA LYS A 89 2.16 5.60 -24.85
C LYS A 89 1.93 5.08 -23.44
N ILE A 90 0.76 4.53 -23.14
CA ILE A 90 0.47 3.90 -21.85
C ILE A 90 1.38 2.70 -21.63
N GLU A 91 1.55 1.84 -22.63
CA GLU A 91 2.45 0.68 -22.56
C GLU A 91 3.91 1.11 -22.32
N GLU A 92 4.38 2.13 -23.04
CA GLU A 92 5.73 2.70 -22.84
C GLU A 92 5.93 3.22 -21.41
N ILE A 93 4.98 4.00 -20.89
CA ILE A 93 5.03 4.51 -19.51
C ILE A 93 5.02 3.33 -18.54
N PHE A 94 4.17 2.33 -18.80
CA PHE A 94 3.99 1.20 -17.90
C PHE A 94 5.28 0.41 -17.71
N TYR A 95 5.91 -0.01 -18.80
CA TYR A 95 7.16 -0.77 -18.75
C TYR A 95 8.34 0.06 -18.25
N SER A 96 8.39 1.35 -18.58
CA SER A 96 9.44 2.25 -18.07
C SER A 96 9.36 2.37 -16.54
N VAL A 97 8.16 2.64 -16.00
CA VAL A 97 7.96 2.77 -14.56
C VAL A 97 8.22 1.46 -13.85
N LEU A 98 7.70 0.34 -14.36
CA LEU A 98 7.94 -0.98 -13.77
C LEU A 98 9.44 -1.34 -13.77
N GLY A 99 10.15 -1.06 -14.87
CA GLY A 99 11.59 -1.29 -14.98
C GLY A 99 12.38 -0.49 -13.94
N VAL A 100 12.07 0.81 -13.77
CA VAL A 100 12.73 1.64 -12.76
C VAL A 100 12.38 1.17 -11.35
N LYS A 101 11.11 0.81 -11.07
CA LYS A 101 10.72 0.26 -9.76
C LYS A 101 11.47 -1.05 -9.43
N LEU A 102 11.65 -1.94 -10.40
CA LEU A 102 12.43 -3.17 -10.22
C LEU A 102 13.92 -2.89 -9.95
N LEU A 103 14.50 -1.89 -10.63
CA LEU A 103 15.86 -1.45 -10.36
C LEU A 103 15.99 -0.87 -8.95
N LEU A 104 15.08 0.01 -8.54
CA LEU A 104 15.05 0.59 -7.20
C LEU A 104 14.82 -0.48 -6.11
N LEU A 105 14.02 -1.51 -6.40
CA LEU A 105 13.82 -2.65 -5.53
C LEU A 105 15.12 -3.45 -5.36
N LEU A 106 15.88 -3.68 -6.43
CA LEU A 106 17.18 -4.33 -6.36
C LEU A 106 18.17 -3.52 -5.52
N ILE A 107 18.23 -2.19 -5.72
CA ILE A 107 19.03 -1.29 -4.88
C ILE A 107 18.60 -1.38 -3.41
N SER A 108 17.28 -1.43 -3.16
CA SER A 108 16.73 -1.54 -1.81
C SER A 108 17.17 -2.84 -1.12
N ILE A 109 17.19 -3.97 -1.84
CA ILE A 109 17.71 -5.25 -1.34
C ILE A 109 19.21 -5.15 -1.02
N LEU A 110 19.99 -4.55 -1.93
CA LEU A 110 21.44 -4.38 -1.76
C LEU A 110 21.79 -3.47 -0.58
N ILE A 111 20.90 -2.56 -0.19
CA ILE A 111 21.07 -1.73 1.02
C ILE A 111 20.60 -2.49 2.26
N LEU A 112 19.46 -3.20 2.19
CA LEU A 112 18.89 -3.88 3.36
C LEU A 112 19.79 -5.01 3.87
N ILE A 113 20.30 -5.87 2.98
CA ILE A 113 21.07 -7.06 3.37
C ILE A 113 22.29 -6.69 4.24
N PRO A 114 23.17 -5.75 3.83
CA PRO A 114 24.27 -5.30 4.67
C PRO A 114 23.81 -4.69 6.00
N VAL A 115 22.74 -3.90 5.99
CA VAL A 115 22.24 -3.28 7.23
C VAL A 115 21.81 -4.33 8.23
N VAL A 116 21.11 -5.38 7.79
CA VAL A 116 20.64 -6.46 8.68
C VAL A 116 21.79 -7.35 9.16
N LEU A 117 22.82 -7.58 8.34
CA LEU A 117 23.92 -8.48 8.68
C LEU A 117 25.02 -7.81 9.51
N PHE A 118 25.37 -6.56 9.24
CA PHE A 118 26.51 -5.89 9.89
C PHE A 118 26.15 -5.12 11.17
N PHE A 119 24.89 -4.75 11.37
CA PHE A 119 24.46 -4.06 12.58
C PHE A 119 23.83 -5.05 13.57
N SER A 120 24.49 -5.27 14.70
CA SER A 120 24.04 -6.21 15.74
C SER A 120 22.57 -6.00 16.16
N LYS A 121 22.16 -4.74 16.29
CA LYS A 121 20.78 -4.36 16.64
C LYS A 121 19.71 -4.87 15.66
N PHE A 122 20.07 -5.06 14.39
CA PHE A 122 19.17 -5.62 13.37
C PHE A 122 19.33 -7.13 13.23
N ASN A 123 20.54 -7.64 13.46
CA ASN A 123 20.86 -9.06 13.32
C ASN A 123 20.02 -9.94 14.26
N ASP A 124 19.88 -9.54 15.53
CA ASP A 124 19.13 -10.27 16.55
C ASP A 124 17.67 -10.57 16.13
N ASN A 125 17.10 -9.73 15.25
CA ASN A 125 15.73 -9.83 14.77
C ASN A 125 15.65 -9.80 13.24
N ALA A 126 16.68 -10.30 12.56
CA ALA A 126 16.83 -10.24 11.10
C ALA A 126 15.60 -10.75 10.35
N MET A 127 14.98 -11.83 10.86
CA MET A 127 13.79 -12.44 10.26
C MET A 127 12.63 -11.44 10.14
N ILE A 128 12.42 -10.58 11.15
CA ILE A 128 11.33 -9.60 11.14
C ILE A 128 11.55 -8.57 10.04
N TYR A 129 12.78 -8.08 9.87
CA TYR A 129 13.10 -7.12 8.81
C TYR A 129 12.99 -7.73 7.42
N ILE A 130 13.46 -8.97 7.22
CA ILE A 130 13.37 -9.67 5.93
C ILE A 130 11.91 -9.93 5.55
N VAL A 131 11.10 -10.42 6.49
CA VAL A 131 9.66 -10.65 6.25
C VAL A 131 8.94 -9.33 6.00
N SER A 132 9.25 -8.28 6.78
CA SER A 132 8.63 -6.96 6.59
C SER A 132 9.00 -6.35 5.23
N PHE A 133 10.22 -6.58 4.72
CA PHE A 133 10.65 -6.11 3.41
C PHE A 133 9.84 -6.69 2.25
N PHE A 134 9.18 -7.84 2.44
CA PHE A 134 8.25 -8.38 1.45
C PHE A 134 7.14 -7.38 1.07
N ALA A 135 6.77 -6.48 1.99
CA ALA A 135 5.84 -5.39 1.69
C ALA A 135 6.34 -4.48 0.55
N VAL A 136 7.65 -4.14 0.53
CA VAL A 136 8.27 -3.30 -0.51
C VAL A 136 8.21 -4.00 -1.87
N PHE A 137 8.48 -5.31 -1.89
CA PHE A 137 8.37 -6.13 -3.09
C PHE A 137 6.94 -6.07 -3.67
N VAL A 138 5.93 -6.27 -2.82
CA VAL A 138 4.52 -6.22 -3.22
C VAL A 138 4.15 -4.84 -3.77
N THR A 139 4.53 -3.74 -3.09
CA THR A 139 4.20 -2.38 -3.53
C THR A 139 4.95 -1.94 -4.78
N ALA A 140 6.19 -2.41 -4.97
CA ALA A 140 6.98 -2.10 -6.16
C ALA A 140 6.41 -2.76 -7.42
N ILE A 141 5.93 -4.00 -7.30
CA ILE A 141 5.41 -4.77 -8.43
C ILE A 141 3.95 -4.45 -8.72
N PHE A 142 3.13 -4.22 -7.69
CA PHE A 142 1.70 -3.97 -7.88
C PHE A 142 1.46 -2.55 -8.44
N PRO A 143 0.96 -2.39 -9.68
CA PRO A 143 0.97 -1.11 -10.38
C PRO A 143 -0.25 -0.26 -10.02
N ILE A 144 -0.33 0.20 -8.77
CA ILE A 144 -1.45 1.03 -8.29
C ILE A 144 -1.61 2.29 -9.16
N TRP A 145 -0.51 2.94 -9.50
CA TRP A 145 -0.45 4.12 -10.37
C TRP A 145 -1.09 3.90 -11.76
N PHE A 146 -1.01 2.68 -12.30
CA PHE A 146 -1.60 2.35 -13.60
C PHE A 146 -3.13 2.36 -13.50
N PHE A 147 -3.68 1.58 -12.57
CA PHE A 147 -5.12 1.52 -12.32
C PHE A 147 -5.68 2.88 -11.91
N GLN A 148 -4.87 3.68 -11.19
CA GLN A 148 -5.22 5.05 -10.86
C GLN A 148 -5.30 5.93 -12.10
N GLY A 149 -4.32 5.86 -13.00
CA GLY A 149 -4.27 6.67 -14.22
C GLY A 149 -5.39 6.36 -15.21
N ILE A 150 -5.83 5.10 -15.29
CA ILE A 150 -6.98 4.69 -16.13
C ILE A 150 -8.34 4.83 -15.44
N GLU A 151 -8.39 5.35 -14.21
CA GLU A 151 -9.58 5.55 -13.37
C GLU A 151 -10.36 4.28 -12.98
N GLU A 152 -9.70 3.12 -12.96
CA GLU A 152 -10.29 1.82 -12.61
C GLU A 152 -10.00 1.43 -11.14
N MET A 153 -10.28 2.38 -10.23
CA MET A 153 -10.00 2.25 -8.79
C MET A 153 -10.75 1.10 -8.10
N GLY A 154 -11.87 0.65 -8.70
CA GLY A 154 -12.71 -0.41 -8.14
C GLY A 154 -11.95 -1.73 -7.95
N TYR A 155 -11.07 -2.07 -8.90
CA TYR A 155 -10.25 -3.29 -8.84
C TYR A 155 -9.28 -3.25 -7.65
N ILE A 156 -8.53 -2.16 -7.49
CA ILE A 156 -7.62 -1.99 -6.36
C ILE A 156 -8.38 -2.04 -5.03
N SER A 157 -9.55 -1.39 -4.97
CA SER A 157 -10.36 -1.30 -3.76
C SER A 157 -10.77 -2.67 -3.25
N TRP A 158 -11.36 -3.50 -4.11
CA TRP A 158 -11.82 -4.84 -3.73
C TRP A 158 -10.67 -5.78 -3.37
N ILE A 159 -9.58 -5.78 -4.14
CA ILE A 159 -8.39 -6.59 -3.83
C ILE A 159 -7.82 -6.18 -2.46
N SER A 160 -7.67 -4.88 -2.21
CA SER A 160 -7.12 -4.38 -0.95
C SER A 160 -8.00 -4.76 0.25
N ILE A 161 -9.33 -4.65 0.12
CA ILE A 161 -10.25 -5.02 1.19
C ILE A 161 -10.16 -6.53 1.48
N ILE A 162 -10.16 -7.39 0.46
CA ILE A 162 -10.08 -8.84 0.62
C ILE A 162 -8.75 -9.23 1.29
N VAL A 163 -7.63 -8.70 0.81
CA VAL A 163 -6.30 -8.98 1.38
C VAL A 163 -6.23 -8.54 2.85
N LYS A 164 -6.80 -7.38 3.20
CA LYS A 164 -6.84 -6.92 4.59
C LYS A 164 -7.71 -7.80 5.47
N ILE A 165 -8.87 -8.24 4.99
CA ILE A 165 -9.73 -9.17 5.74
C ILE A 165 -8.98 -10.47 5.99
N LEU A 166 -8.34 -11.04 4.96
CA LEU A 166 -7.51 -12.25 5.11
C LEU A 166 -6.37 -12.04 6.11
N TRP A 167 -5.69 -10.89 6.06
CA TRP A 167 -4.63 -10.54 7.01
C TRP A 167 -5.15 -10.47 8.46
N VAL A 168 -6.27 -9.79 8.71
CA VAL A 168 -6.90 -9.71 10.03
C VAL A 168 -7.30 -11.10 10.53
N VAL A 169 -7.97 -11.89 9.70
CA VAL A 169 -8.37 -13.26 10.05
C VAL A 169 -7.15 -14.12 10.36
N SER A 170 -6.07 -13.99 9.58
CA SER A 170 -4.83 -14.73 9.80
C SER A 170 -4.17 -14.36 11.13
N ILE A 171 -4.18 -13.08 11.51
CA ILE A 171 -3.70 -12.63 12.82
C ILE A 171 -4.48 -13.32 13.94
N PHE A 172 -5.80 -13.32 13.88
CA PHE A 172 -6.63 -13.92 14.93
C PHE A 172 -6.52 -15.45 15.00
N LEU A 173 -6.36 -16.13 13.85
CA LEU A 173 -6.27 -17.59 13.81
C LEU A 173 -4.88 -18.12 14.17
N LEU A 174 -3.81 -17.46 13.72
CA LEU A 174 -2.43 -17.92 13.90
C LEU A 174 -1.80 -17.45 15.21
N LEU A 175 -2.16 -16.24 15.68
CA LEU A 175 -1.65 -15.72 16.94
C LEU A 175 -2.64 -16.06 18.06
N ASN A 176 -2.35 -17.13 18.80
CA ASN A 176 -3.08 -17.50 20.01
C ASN A 176 -2.36 -16.96 21.26
N GLN A 177 -3.10 -16.79 22.38
CA GLN A 177 -2.61 -16.23 23.66
C GLN A 177 -1.38 -16.94 24.30
N LYS A 178 -0.80 -17.96 23.66
CA LYS A 178 0.28 -18.80 24.16
C LYS A 178 1.60 -18.67 23.37
N THR A 179 1.74 -17.66 22.53
CA THR A 179 3.01 -17.42 21.83
C THR A 179 3.83 -16.37 22.58
N ILE A 180 4.40 -16.79 23.71
CA ILE A 180 5.64 -16.39 24.41
C ILE A 180 5.62 -17.06 25.78
#